data_AF-A0A425C0B3-F1
#
_entry.id   AF-A0A425C0B3-F1
#
_cell.length_a   1.000
_cell.length_b   1.000
_cell.length_c   1.000
_cell.angle_alpha   90.00
_cell.angle_beta   90.00
_cell.angle_gamma   90.00
#
_symmetry.space_group_name_H-M   'P 1'
#
loop_
_entity.id
_entity.type
_entity.pdbx_description
1 polymer ?
#
loop_
_entity_poly.entity_id
_entity_poly.type
_entity_poly.pdbx_seq_one_letter_code
_entity_poly.pdbx_strand_id
1 'polypeptide(L)'
;MLYLLDTYAELAGQLFALSRHHEFHFPLCCVLINLSVQTLGSLRQGRLTTLCNKEKDVLAAMNKLYAVMAVRLVAEWKAKRGVVAFPIVLKQVVDEAMGMPLRAVAESEAALALSRGCDTGEMGDQDFTDLSDK
;
A
#
# COMPACT_ATOMS: atom_id res chain seq x y z
N MET A 1 -0.64 -5.18 4.28
CA MET A 1 0.29 -4.60 5.28
C MET A 1 1.71 -5.08 5.05
N LEU A 2 2.01 -6.37 5.24
CA LEU A 2 3.38 -6.90 5.06
C LEU A 2 4.01 -6.55 3.70
N TYR A 3 3.30 -6.81 2.60
CA TYR A 3 3.74 -6.40 1.26
C TYR A 3 4.20 -4.92 1.15
N LEU A 4 3.49 -4.00 1.82
CA LEU A 4 3.86 -2.58 1.81
C LEU A 4 5.10 -2.30 2.66
N LEU A 5 5.24 -2.98 3.79
CA LEU A 5 6.42 -2.86 4.66
C LEU A 5 7.67 -3.39 3.95
N ASP A 6 7.55 -4.56 3.32
CA ASP A 6 8.67 -5.26 2.70
C ASP A 6 9.09 -4.62 1.37
N THR A 7 8.12 -4.21 0.55
CA THR A 7 8.39 -3.68 -0.80
C THR A 7 8.56 -2.16 -0.83
N TYR A 8 7.86 -1.43 0.04
CA TYR A 8 7.80 0.03 0.03
C TYR A 8 8.10 0.61 1.42
N ALA A 9 9.25 0.24 1.98
CA ALA A 9 9.67 0.62 3.33
C ALA A 9 9.63 2.14 3.56
N GLU A 10 10.00 2.96 2.57
CA GLU A 10 9.94 4.42 2.69
C GLU A 10 8.49 4.91 2.83
N LEU A 11 7.57 4.39 2.00
CA LEU A 11 6.16 4.71 2.08
C LEU A 11 5.55 4.28 3.42
N ALA A 12 5.91 3.09 3.90
CA ALA A 12 5.51 2.62 5.22
C ALA A 12 6.01 3.55 6.34
N GLY A 13 7.27 4.00 6.27
CA GLY A 13 7.84 4.96 7.19
C GLY A 13 7.11 6.31 7.17
N GLN A 14 6.74 6.80 5.99
CA GLN A 14 5.96 8.02 5.84
C GLN A 14 4.57 7.90 6.47
N LEU A 15 3.87 6.80 6.23
CA LEU A 15 2.57 6.53 6.87
C LEU A 15 2.70 6.44 8.39
N PHE A 16 3.72 5.77 8.88
CA PHE A 16 3.99 5.67 10.32
C PHE A 16 4.21 7.05 10.95
N ALA A 17 5.08 7.88 10.34
CA ALA A 17 5.33 9.24 10.81
C ALA A 17 4.06 10.11 10.80
N LEU A 18 3.29 10.06 9.70
CA LEU A 18 2.04 10.83 9.58
C LEU A 18 0.98 10.38 10.58
N SER A 19 0.89 9.07 10.85
CA SER A 19 -0.07 8.51 11.80
C SER A 19 0.17 8.92 13.25
N ARG A 20 1.39 9.37 13.58
CA ARG A 20 1.81 9.80 14.92
C ARG A 20 1.88 11.31 15.09
N HIS A 21 1.36 12.06 14.12
CA HIS A 21 1.33 13.52 14.21
C HIS A 21 0.56 13.97 15.45
N HIS A 22 1.10 14.93 16.22
CA HIS A 22 0.51 15.34 17.49
C HIS A 22 -0.97 15.76 17.38
N GLU A 23 -1.31 16.58 16.38
CA GLU A 23 -2.69 17.05 16.16
C GLU A 23 -3.47 16.19 15.13
N PHE A 24 -2.87 15.92 13.98
CA PHE A 24 -3.49 15.22 12.86
C PHE A 24 -3.14 13.73 12.76
N HIS A 25 -3.08 13.02 13.90
CA HIS A 25 -2.85 11.57 13.92
C HIS A 25 -4.06 10.79 13.37
N PHE A 26 -3.83 9.52 13.03
CA PHE A 26 -4.88 8.59 12.64
C PHE A 26 -4.49 7.16 13.05
N PRO A 27 -5.48 6.25 13.24
CA PRO A 27 -5.20 4.88 13.65
C PRO A 27 -4.61 4.06 12.48
N LEU A 28 -3.28 4.05 12.34
CA LEU A 28 -2.56 3.45 11.22
C LEU A 28 -3.04 2.04 10.86
N CYS A 29 -3.11 1.14 11.85
CA CYS A 29 -3.51 -0.24 11.60
C CYS A 29 -4.93 -0.34 11.04
N CYS A 30 -5.87 0.43 11.58
CA CYS A 30 -7.25 0.46 11.08
C CYS A 30 -7.32 0.96 9.63
N VAL A 31 -6.51 1.96 9.29
CA VAL A 31 -6.42 2.47 7.92
C VAL A 31 -5.89 1.41 6.97
N LEU A 32 -4.78 0.77 7.33
CA LEU A 32 -4.16 -0.27 6.51
C LEU A 32 -5.06 -1.50 6.34
N ILE A 33 -5.82 -1.88 7.37
CA ILE A 33 -6.84 -2.94 7.28
C ILE A 33 -7.99 -2.50 6.37
N ASN A 34 -8.46 -1.26 6.52
CA ASN A 34 -9.52 -0.72 5.65
C ASN A 34 -9.09 -0.77 4.17
N LEU A 35 -7.87 -0.36 3.83
CA LEU A 35 -7.36 -0.48 2.46
C LEU A 35 -7.42 -1.93 1.95
N SER A 36 -7.05 -2.91 2.77
CA SER A 36 -7.17 -4.33 2.40
C SER A 36 -8.62 -4.77 2.17
N VAL A 37 -9.55 -4.35 3.03
CA VAL A 37 -10.99 -4.62 2.88
C VAL A 37 -11.53 -4.02 1.57
N GLN A 38 -11.12 -2.80 1.23
CA GLN A 38 -11.54 -2.13 0.00
C GLN A 38 -10.99 -2.86 -1.23
N THR A 39 -9.69 -3.20 -1.25
CA THR A 39 -9.11 -4.00 -2.34
C THR A 39 -9.85 -5.31 -2.55
N LEU A 40 -10.17 -6.04 -1.48
CA LEU A 40 -10.96 -7.28 -1.54
C LEU A 40 -12.38 -7.04 -2.07
N GLY A 41 -13.03 -5.96 -1.63
CA GLY A 41 -14.34 -5.55 -2.15
C GLY A 41 -14.32 -5.31 -3.66
N SER A 42 -13.26 -4.67 -4.16
CA SER A 42 -13.02 -4.42 -5.58
C SER A 42 -12.86 -5.69 -6.39
N LEU A 43 -12.08 -6.64 -5.85
CA LEU A 43 -11.91 -7.96 -6.45
C LEU A 43 -13.25 -8.69 -6.57
N ARG A 44 -14.02 -8.75 -5.47
CA ARG A 44 -15.32 -9.43 -5.42
C ARG A 44 -16.34 -8.84 -6.41
N GLN A 45 -16.23 -7.55 -6.70
CA GLN A 45 -17.09 -6.86 -7.67
C GLN A 45 -16.58 -6.97 -9.12
N GLY A 46 -15.51 -7.72 -9.37
CA GLY A 46 -14.93 -7.90 -10.71
C GLY A 46 -14.18 -6.68 -11.25
N ARG A 47 -14.01 -5.61 -10.46
CA ARG A 47 -13.36 -4.36 -10.89
C ARG A 47 -11.86 -4.52 -11.15
N LEU A 48 -11.25 -5.55 -10.58
CA LEU A 48 -9.83 -5.86 -10.75
C LEU A 48 -9.53 -6.80 -11.91
N THR A 49 -10.55 -7.35 -12.60
CA THR A 49 -10.35 -8.39 -13.63
C THR A 49 -9.27 -8.02 -14.65
N THR A 50 -9.32 -6.81 -15.21
CA THR A 50 -8.33 -6.37 -16.18
C THR A 50 -6.93 -6.22 -15.58
N LEU A 51 -6.83 -5.74 -14.34
CA LEU A 51 -5.54 -5.62 -13.65
C LEU A 51 -4.98 -7.02 -13.32
N CYS A 52 -5.81 -7.94 -12.83
CA CYS A 52 -5.44 -9.33 -12.60
C CYS A 52 -4.94 -10.01 -13.88
N ASN A 53 -5.63 -9.81 -15.01
CA ASN A 53 -5.22 -10.36 -16.30
C ASN A 53 -3.88 -9.78 -16.78
N LYS A 54 -3.65 -8.47 -16.54
CA LYS A 54 -2.39 -7.79 -16.88
C LYS A 54 -1.22 -8.33 -16.05
N GLU A 55 -1.42 -8.50 -14.75
CA GLU A 55 -0.38 -8.99 -13.83
C GLU A 55 -0.21 -10.53 -13.88
N LYS A 56 -1.19 -11.25 -14.46
CA LYS A 56 -1.27 -12.73 -14.46
C LYS A 56 -1.23 -13.35 -13.05
N ASP A 57 -1.53 -12.55 -12.04
CA ASP A 57 -1.53 -12.91 -10.63
C ASP A 57 -2.52 -12.00 -9.88
N VAL A 58 -3.52 -12.62 -9.25
CA VAL A 58 -4.55 -11.91 -8.48
C VAL A 58 -3.94 -11.21 -7.27
N LEU A 59 -3.03 -11.88 -6.57
CA LEU A 59 -2.38 -11.32 -5.39
C LEU A 59 -1.50 -10.14 -5.77
N ALA A 60 -0.74 -10.24 -6.86
CA ALA A 60 0.05 -9.13 -7.39
C ALA A 60 -0.83 -7.92 -7.73
N ALA A 61 -1.95 -8.12 -8.41
CA ALA A 61 -2.91 -7.05 -8.74
C ALA A 61 -3.52 -6.40 -7.48
N MET A 62 -3.90 -7.20 -6.49
CA MET A 62 -4.42 -6.70 -5.21
C MET A 62 -3.36 -5.88 -4.45
N ASN A 63 -2.15 -6.42 -4.35
CA ASN A 63 -1.01 -5.78 -3.71
C ASN A 63 -0.65 -4.45 -4.38
N LYS A 64 -0.71 -4.40 -5.71
CA LYS A 64 -0.49 -3.16 -6.48
C LYS A 64 -1.54 -2.11 -6.16
N LEU A 65 -2.84 -2.44 -6.22
CA LEU A 65 -3.90 -1.48 -5.87
C LEU A 65 -3.80 -1.04 -4.40
N TYR A 66 -3.43 -1.94 -3.49
CA TYR A 66 -3.20 -1.62 -2.09
C TYR A 66 -2.09 -0.57 -1.92
N ALA A 67 -0.94 -0.76 -2.56
CA ALA A 67 0.17 0.19 -2.52
C ALA A 67 -0.20 1.54 -3.17
N VAL A 68 -0.95 1.52 -4.27
CA VAL A 68 -1.50 2.72 -4.91
C VAL A 68 -2.35 3.55 -3.95
N MET A 69 -3.28 2.93 -3.22
CA MET A 69 -4.07 3.65 -2.23
C MET A 69 -3.20 4.21 -1.10
N ALA A 70 -2.19 3.47 -0.65
CA ALA A 70 -1.27 3.90 0.39
C ALA A 70 -0.44 5.13 -0.03
N VAL A 71 0.16 5.13 -1.23
CA VAL A 71 0.97 6.26 -1.70
C VAL A 71 0.13 7.51 -1.96
N ARG A 72 -1.07 7.33 -2.51
CA ARG A 72 -2.03 8.43 -2.71
C ARG A 72 -2.51 9.00 -1.39
N LEU A 73 -2.75 8.15 -0.38
CA LEU A 73 -3.12 8.62 0.96
C LEU A 73 -2.02 9.49 1.57
N VAL A 74 -0.75 9.12 1.42
CA VAL A 74 0.37 9.96 1.89
C VAL A 74 0.40 11.30 1.18
N ALA A 75 0.29 11.31 -0.16
CA ALA A 75 0.31 12.54 -0.94
C ALA A 75 -0.86 13.46 -0.56
N GLU A 76 -2.08 12.94 -0.55
CA GLU A 76 -3.29 13.70 -0.24
C GLU A 76 -3.31 14.19 1.21
N TRP A 77 -2.87 13.36 2.17
CA TRP A 77 -2.84 13.77 3.56
C TRP A 77 -1.80 14.86 3.83
N LYS A 78 -0.62 14.77 3.19
CA LYS A 78 0.39 15.84 3.26
C LYS A 78 -0.15 17.16 2.71
N ALA A 79 -0.95 17.12 1.64
CA ALA A 79 -1.51 18.31 0.99
C ALA A 79 -2.70 18.92 1.73
N LYS A 80 -3.57 18.10 2.34
CA LYS A 80 -4.86 18.55 2.90
C LYS A 80 -4.92 18.61 4.43
N ARG A 81 -3.90 18.13 5.15
CA ARG A 81 -3.88 18.20 6.63
C ARG A 81 -4.09 19.64 7.11
N GLY A 82 -4.86 19.79 8.19
CA GLY A 82 -5.25 21.10 8.73
C GLY A 82 -6.39 21.80 7.99
N VAL A 83 -6.78 21.31 6.80
CA VAL A 83 -7.91 21.86 6.03
C VAL A 83 -9.12 20.92 6.10
N VAL A 84 -8.87 19.61 6.03
CA VAL A 84 -9.93 18.59 5.99
C VAL A 84 -9.63 17.46 6.97
N ALA A 85 -10.67 16.90 7.60
CA ALA A 85 -10.53 15.76 8.50
C ALA A 85 -10.03 14.50 7.77
N PHE A 86 -9.16 13.73 8.43
CA PHE A 86 -8.55 12.52 7.86
C PHE A 86 -9.55 11.53 7.23
N PRO A 87 -10.72 11.21 7.84
CA PRO A 87 -11.66 10.25 7.25
C PRO A 87 -12.19 10.67 5.88
N ILE A 88 -12.29 11.98 5.61
CA ILE A 88 -12.73 12.49 4.30
C ILE A 88 -11.66 12.24 3.24
N VAL A 89 -10.39 12.50 3.59
CA VAL A 89 -9.25 12.24 2.70
C VAL A 89 -9.12 10.74 2.41
N LEU A 90 -9.24 9.89 3.43
CA LEU A 90 -9.22 8.43 3.28
C LEU A 90 -10.33 7.95 2.33
N LYS A 91 -11.56 8.43 2.53
CA LYS A 91 -12.69 8.05 1.68
C LYS A 91 -12.45 8.47 0.23
N GLN A 92 -12.01 9.70 -0.01
CA GLN A 92 -11.70 10.19 -1.35
C GLN A 92 -10.67 9.29 -2.06
N VAL A 93 -9.56 8.99 -1.39
CA VAL A 93 -8.49 8.14 -1.96
C VAL A 93 -9.00 6.75 -2.33
N VAL A 94 -9.81 6.15 -1.44
CA VAL A 94 -10.42 4.85 -1.69
C VAL A 94 -11.38 4.93 -2.88
N ASP A 95 -12.33 5.86 -2.88
CA ASP A 95 -13.35 5.98 -3.92
C ASP A 95 -12.72 6.18 -5.31
N GLU A 96 -11.69 7.03 -5.40
CA GLU A 96 -10.98 7.31 -6.65
C GLU A 96 -10.19 6.08 -7.15
N ALA A 97 -9.44 5.42 -6.26
CA ALA A 97 -8.68 4.22 -6.63
C ALA A 97 -9.60 3.06 -7.05
N MET A 98 -10.75 2.94 -6.41
CA MET A 98 -11.73 1.88 -6.63
C MET A 98 -12.64 2.14 -7.83
N GLY A 99 -12.84 3.40 -8.22
CA GLY A 99 -13.60 3.79 -9.40
C GLY A 99 -12.85 3.50 -10.70
N MET A 100 -11.54 3.73 -10.74
CA MET A 100 -10.70 3.46 -11.91
C MET A 100 -9.34 2.83 -11.53
N PRO A 101 -9.30 1.52 -11.16
CA PRO A 101 -8.09 0.89 -10.64
C PRO A 101 -6.88 0.96 -11.58
N LEU A 102 -7.08 0.74 -12.89
CA LEU A 102 -6.00 0.80 -13.88
C LEU A 102 -5.38 2.20 -13.99
N ARG A 103 -6.24 3.22 -13.98
CA ARG A 103 -5.81 4.62 -14.05
C ARG A 103 -5.06 5.00 -12.78
N ALA A 104 -5.61 4.64 -11.62
CA ALA A 104 -4.97 4.90 -10.34
C ALA A 104 -3.59 4.24 -10.24
N VAL A 105 -3.44 3.02 -10.76
CA VAL A 105 -2.13 2.35 -10.88
C VAL A 105 -1.21 3.16 -11.77
N ALA A 106 -1.61 3.45 -13.01
CA ALA A 106 -0.76 4.17 -13.96
C ALA A 106 -0.29 5.54 -13.45
N GLU A 107 -1.18 6.32 -12.82
CA GLU A 107 -0.85 7.64 -12.27
C GLU A 107 0.09 7.58 -11.06
N SER A 108 0.14 6.44 -10.36
CA SER A 108 0.93 6.28 -9.13
C SER A 108 2.25 5.52 -9.32
N GLU A 109 2.53 5.00 -10.53
CA GLU A 109 3.72 4.17 -10.79
C GLU A 109 5.03 4.88 -10.46
N ALA A 110 5.17 6.16 -10.83
CA ALA A 110 6.37 6.93 -10.52
C ALA A 110 6.57 7.14 -9.01
N ALA A 111 5.50 7.46 -8.28
CA ALA A 111 5.56 7.66 -6.83
C ALA A 111 5.88 6.35 -6.09
N LEU A 112 5.32 5.23 -6.56
CA LEU A 112 5.64 3.90 -6.02
C LEU A 112 7.09 3.51 -6.30
N ALA A 113 7.61 3.78 -7.50
CA ALA A 113 8.99 3.48 -7.85
C ALA A 113 9.99 4.21 -6.94
N LEU A 114 9.72 5.48 -6.62
CA LEU A 114 10.52 6.27 -5.69
C LEU A 114 10.45 5.76 -4.24
N SER A 115 9.37 5.08 -3.88
CA SER A 115 9.12 4.62 -2.52
C SER A 115 9.60 3.18 -2.26
N ARG A 116 10.17 2.51 -3.27
CA ARG A 116 10.72 1.17 -3.13
C ARG A 116 11.90 1.21 -2.17
N GLY A 117 11.93 0.28 -1.22
CA GLY A 117 13.13 0.11 -0.39
C GLY A 117 14.34 -0.17 -1.30
N CYS A 118 15.51 0.35 -0.93
CA CYS A 118 16.76 -0.17 -1.48
C CYS A 118 16.75 -1.69 -1.22
N ASP A 119 16.94 -2.51 -2.26
CA ASP A 119 17.05 -3.96 -2.12
C ASP A 119 18.08 -4.23 -1.01
N THR A 120 17.61 -4.73 0.13
CA THR A 120 18.50 -5.39 1.08
C THR A 120 18.84 -6.68 0.37
N GLY A 121 19.98 -6.66 -0.32
CA GLY A 121 20.46 -7.74 -1.16
C GLY A 121 20.35 -9.09 -0.45
N GLU A 122 19.96 -10.09 -1.23
CA GLU A 122 20.25 -11.51 -1.04
C GLU A 122 20.37 -11.92 0.43
N MET A 123 19.23 -12.20 1.07
CA MET A 123 19.21 -13.14 2.18
C MET A 123 19.59 -14.50 1.57
N GLY A 124 20.90 -14.75 1.46
CA GLY A 124 21.42 -16.02 1.01
C GLY A 124 20.80 -17.15 1.81
N ASP A 125 20.45 -18.24 1.11
CA ASP A 125 19.99 -19.49 1.70
C ASP A 125 20.91 -19.87 2.86
N GLN A 126 20.49 -19.59 4.09
CA GLN A 126 21.10 -20.19 5.26
C GLN A 126 20.55 -21.61 5.33
N ASP A 127 21.31 -22.53 4.74
CA ASP A 127 21.13 -23.96 4.86
C ASP A 127 21.08 -24.34 6.34
N PHE A 128 19.89 -24.71 6.81
CA PHE A 128 19.59 -25.02 8.22
C PHE A 128 19.94 -26.47 8.58
N THR A 129 20.83 -27.15 7.83
CA THR A 129 21.05 -28.59 8.01
C THR A 129 22.18 -29.01 8.94
N ASP A 130 22.98 -28.10 9.50
CA ASP A 130 24.00 -28.45 10.50
C ASP A 130 23.49 -28.31 11.94
N LEU A 131 22.54 -29.18 12.31
CA LEU A 131 22.35 -29.60 13.70
C LEU A 131 22.52 -31.11 13.78
N SER A 132 23.77 -31.54 13.69
CA SER A 132 24.22 -32.85 14.15
C SER A 132 25.56 -32.70 14.87
N ASP A 133 25.57 -33.19 16.11
CA ASP A 133 26.72 -33.54 16.94
C ASP A 133 27.55 -32.43 17.61
N LYS A 134 27.17 -32.12 18.87
CA LYS A 134 28.04 -32.33 20.04
C LYS A 134 27.28 -32.34 21.37
#